data_AF-A0A9P9I9J5-F1
#
_entry.id   AF-A0A9P9I9J5-F1
#
_cell.length_a   1.000
_cell.length_b   1.000
_cell.length_c   1.000
_cell.angle_alpha   90.00
_cell.angle_beta   90.00
_cell.angle_gamma   90.00
#
_symmetry.space_group_name_H-M   'P 1'
#
loop_
_entity.id
_entity.type
_entity.pdbx_description
1 polymer ?
#
loop_
_entity_poly.entity_id
_entity_poly.type
_entity_poly.pdbx_seq_one_letter_code
_entity_poly.pdbx_strand_id
1 'polypeptide(L)'
;MFQELRQESLEVILEDKWAQQNFILSDREPPCFLYGDNESFDEETDCISSQYFTLMMILRTLPISNCFRVTFVSEMGRDALVVDIPVSEDHGPKESKRSLRLCTTHLESLYTGKELRFRQLVQVSALLKGSSQGQRICGGLVGGDMNLVDPSEHNNHRAPAVGLKDVWEDETAPAPPVLKPFQKDITYGKARGNTWGSESRRRRANSRASLD
;
A
#
# COMPACT_ATOMS: atom_id res chain seq x y z
N MET A 1 -3.93 -4.42 -5.28
CA MET A 1 -2.54 -4.11 -4.89
C MET A 1 -2.01 -5.34 -4.18
N PHE A 2 -0.95 -5.97 -4.68
CA PHE A 2 -0.34 -7.17 -4.11
C PHE A 2 0.93 -6.80 -3.37
N GLN A 3 1.16 -7.49 -2.26
CA GLN A 3 2.37 -7.42 -1.45
C GLN A 3 3.04 -8.81 -1.46
N GLU A 4 4.36 -8.85 -1.25
CA GLU A 4 5.14 -10.10 -1.21
C GLU A 4 5.02 -10.98 -2.47
N LEU A 5 4.81 -10.36 -3.63
CA LEU A 5 4.69 -11.09 -4.88
C LEU A 5 6.05 -11.67 -5.28
N ARG A 6 6.10 -12.99 -5.53
CA ARG A 6 7.29 -13.66 -6.08
C ARG A 6 7.22 -13.78 -7.59
N GLN A 7 8.37 -14.06 -8.22
CA GLN A 7 8.49 -14.22 -9.66
C GLN A 7 7.52 -15.27 -10.23
N GLU A 8 7.36 -16.40 -9.57
CA GLU A 8 6.46 -17.48 -10.02
C GLU A 8 4.99 -17.05 -9.97
N SER A 9 4.64 -16.22 -8.98
CA SER A 9 3.28 -15.67 -8.88
C SER A 9 3.02 -14.61 -9.94
N LEU A 10 4.04 -13.82 -10.30
CA LEU A 10 3.95 -12.86 -11.41
C LEU A 10 3.66 -13.59 -12.72
N GLU A 11 4.40 -14.65 -13.01
CA GLU A 11 4.24 -15.44 -14.25
C GLU A 11 2.81 -15.95 -14.40
N VAL A 12 2.24 -16.52 -13.33
CA VAL A 12 0.85 -17.00 -13.33
C VAL A 12 -0.14 -15.85 -13.59
N ILE A 13 0.05 -14.68 -12.97
CA ILE A 13 -0.83 -13.53 -13.19
C ILE A 13 -0.70 -13.01 -14.64
N LEU A 14 0.52 -13.03 -15.18
CA LEU A 14 0.77 -12.61 -16.56
C LEU A 14 0.17 -13.56 -17.58
N GLU A 15 0.06 -14.86 -17.29
CA GLU A 15 -0.55 -15.86 -18.16
C GLU A 15 -2.08 -15.90 -18.06
N ASP A 16 -2.67 -15.43 -16.95
CA ASP A 16 -4.11 -15.46 -16.75
C ASP A 16 -4.86 -14.55 -17.74
N LYS A 17 -5.73 -15.15 -18.56
CA LYS A 17 -6.48 -14.45 -19.61
C LYS A 17 -7.41 -13.39 -19.03
N TRP A 18 -8.01 -13.64 -17.87
CA TRP A 18 -8.92 -12.68 -17.26
C TRP A 18 -8.16 -11.45 -16.77
N ALA A 19 -7.01 -11.63 -16.12
CA ALA A 19 -6.12 -10.55 -15.71
C ALA A 19 -5.65 -9.74 -16.92
N GLN A 20 -5.20 -10.41 -17.99
CA GLN A 20 -4.80 -9.76 -19.24
C GLN A 20 -5.94 -8.97 -19.88
N GLN A 21 -7.18 -9.43 -19.82
CA GLN A 21 -8.30 -8.71 -20.44
C GLN A 21 -8.73 -7.49 -19.62
N ASN A 22 -8.70 -7.59 -18.29
CA ASN A 22 -9.33 -6.60 -17.41
C ASN A 22 -8.35 -5.58 -16.83
N PHE A 23 -7.05 -5.90 -16.76
CA PHE A 23 -6.08 -5.07 -16.03
C PHE A 23 -4.85 -4.71 -16.86
N ILE A 24 -4.24 -3.58 -16.48
CA ILE A 24 -2.88 -3.20 -16.81
C ILE A 24 -2.05 -3.44 -15.54
N LEU A 25 -1.02 -4.27 -15.66
CA LEU A 25 -0.04 -4.49 -14.61
C LEU A 25 0.98 -3.35 -14.63
N SER A 26 1.17 -2.70 -13.49
CA SER A 26 2.30 -1.80 -13.23
C SER A 26 3.61 -2.57 -13.28
N ASP A 27 4.70 -1.88 -13.62
CA ASP A 27 6.10 -2.28 -13.45
C ASP A 27 6.35 -3.79 -13.23
N ARG A 28 6.49 -4.51 -14.36
CA ARG A 28 6.48 -5.99 -14.42
C ARG A 28 7.84 -6.62 -14.13
N GLU A 29 8.86 -5.81 -13.91
CA GLU A 29 10.18 -6.29 -13.57
C GLU A 29 10.35 -6.22 -12.04
N PRO A 30 10.85 -7.29 -11.40
CA PRO A 30 11.19 -7.22 -10.00
C PRO A 30 12.19 -6.08 -9.76
N PRO A 31 12.00 -5.27 -8.70
CA PRO A 31 12.95 -4.23 -8.36
C PRO A 31 14.29 -4.87 -8.01
N CYS A 32 15.35 -4.19 -8.38
CA CYS A 32 16.70 -4.55 -8.02
C CYS A 32 17.23 -3.60 -6.94
N PHE A 33 17.92 -4.15 -5.95
CA PHE A 33 18.55 -3.39 -4.88
C PHE A 33 20.06 -3.52 -4.94
N LEU A 34 20.75 -2.37 -4.90
CA LEU A 34 22.20 -2.31 -4.82
C LEU A 34 22.59 -2.42 -3.34
N TYR A 35 23.21 -3.53 -2.96
CA TYR A 35 23.90 -3.63 -1.68
C TYR A 35 25.33 -3.14 -1.91
N GLY A 36 25.60 -1.89 -1.55
CA GLY A 36 26.96 -1.37 -1.55
C GLY A 36 27.70 -1.87 -0.32
N ASP A 37 28.54 -2.88 -0.48
CA ASP A 37 29.69 -3.02 0.42
C ASP A 37 30.62 -1.83 0.11
N ASN A 38 30.78 -0.92 1.06
CA ASN A 38 31.56 0.32 0.91
C ASN A 38 33.10 0.08 0.79
N GLU A 39 33.56 -1.06 0.29
CA GLU A 39 34.97 -1.48 0.36
C GLU A 39 35.57 -1.97 -0.97
N SER A 40 34.92 -1.77 -2.13
CA SER A 40 35.58 -1.95 -3.43
C SER A 40 35.05 -0.96 -4.48
N PHE A 41 35.94 -0.09 -4.96
CA PHE A 41 35.62 1.00 -5.90
C PHE A 41 35.60 0.56 -7.39
N ASP A 42 35.74 -0.73 -7.70
CA ASP A 42 36.05 -1.19 -9.07
C ASP A 42 35.22 -2.39 -9.60
N GLU A 43 34.12 -2.81 -8.94
CA GLU A 43 33.26 -3.88 -9.47
C GLU A 43 31.86 -3.36 -9.83
N GLU A 44 31.42 -3.73 -11.04
CA GLU A 44 30.07 -3.57 -11.57
C GLU A 44 29.08 -3.96 -10.47
N THR A 45 28.33 -2.99 -9.95
CA THR A 45 27.54 -3.20 -8.73
C THR A 45 26.50 -4.28 -8.99
N ASP A 46 26.70 -5.46 -8.38
CA ASP A 46 25.82 -6.61 -8.59
C ASP A 46 24.40 -6.25 -8.16
N CYS A 47 23.56 -6.13 -9.17
CA CYS A 47 22.16 -5.80 -9.04
C CYS A 47 21.40 -7.07 -8.61
N ILE A 48 21.10 -7.20 -7.31
CA ILE A 48 20.36 -8.34 -6.78
C ILE A 48 18.86 -8.08 -6.92
N SER A 49 18.22 -8.87 -7.78
CA SER A 49 16.76 -8.87 -7.95
C SER A 49 16.06 -9.24 -6.65
N SER A 50 15.00 -8.51 -6.31
CA SER A 50 14.23 -8.78 -5.11
C SER A 50 13.52 -10.13 -5.17
N GLN A 51 13.60 -10.90 -4.08
CA GLN A 51 12.87 -12.18 -3.96
C GLN A 51 11.36 -11.99 -3.92
N TYR A 52 10.90 -10.82 -3.48
CA TYR A 52 9.49 -10.45 -3.48
C TYR A 52 9.31 -8.95 -3.66
N PHE A 53 8.18 -8.54 -4.23
CA PHE A 53 7.94 -7.14 -4.55
C PHE A 53 6.46 -6.78 -4.54
N THR A 54 6.15 -5.51 -4.72
CA THR A 54 4.78 -5.02 -4.81
C THR A 54 4.32 -4.89 -6.25
N LEU A 55 3.04 -5.15 -6.50
CA LEU A 55 2.42 -5.04 -7.83
C LEU A 55 1.06 -4.36 -7.74
N MET A 56 0.76 -3.45 -8.66
CA MET A 56 -0.60 -2.93 -8.87
C MET A 56 -1.21 -3.49 -10.15
N MET A 57 -2.43 -4.02 -10.01
CA MET A 57 -3.33 -4.26 -11.13
C MET A 57 -4.30 -3.09 -11.22
N ILE A 58 -4.19 -2.31 -12.29
CA ILE A 58 -5.05 -1.15 -12.58
C ILE A 58 -6.07 -1.57 -13.62
N LEU A 59 -7.34 -1.17 -13.48
CA LEU A 59 -8.36 -1.48 -14.48
C LEU A 59 -7.94 -0.93 -15.85
N ARG A 60 -8.07 -1.74 -16.90
CA ARG A 60 -7.65 -1.38 -18.27
C ARG A 60 -8.37 -0.15 -18.83
N THR A 61 -9.54 0.17 -18.30
CA THR A 61 -10.32 1.35 -18.66
C THR A 61 -9.78 2.65 -18.06
N LEU A 62 -8.86 2.58 -17.09
CA LEU A 62 -8.26 3.75 -16.46
C LEU A 62 -6.94 4.10 -17.15
N PRO A 63 -6.76 5.36 -17.60
CA PRO A 63 -5.49 5.80 -18.15
C PRO A 63 -4.44 5.88 -17.03
N ILE A 64 -3.20 5.56 -17.38
CA ILE A 64 -2.03 5.73 -16.49
C ILE A 64 -1.17 6.82 -17.12
N SER A 65 -0.89 7.91 -16.39
CA SER A 65 0.02 8.96 -16.86
C SER A 65 1.46 8.77 -16.38
N ASN A 66 1.65 8.09 -15.25
CA ASN A 66 2.96 7.82 -14.70
C ASN A 66 2.94 6.53 -13.87
N CYS A 67 4.05 5.79 -13.88
CA CYS A 67 4.26 4.59 -13.08
C CYS A 67 5.75 4.52 -12.74
N PHE A 68 6.09 4.55 -11.45
CA PHE A 68 7.49 4.55 -11.02
C PHE A 68 7.63 3.93 -9.62
N ARG A 69 8.84 3.47 -9.30
CA ARG A 69 9.21 2.95 -7.98
C ARG A 69 10.20 3.88 -7.29
N VAL A 70 10.11 3.93 -5.97
CA VAL A 70 11.05 4.68 -5.11
C VAL A 70 11.54 3.74 -4.03
N THR A 71 12.82 3.38 -4.12
CA THR A 71 13.51 2.55 -3.11
C THR A 71 13.66 3.31 -1.81
N PHE A 72 13.44 2.61 -0.70
CA PHE A 72 13.69 3.15 0.63
C PHE A 72 15.06 2.74 1.16
N VAL A 73 15.54 3.50 2.15
CA VAL A 73 16.54 2.98 3.08
C VAL A 73 15.86 1.85 3.86
N SER A 74 16.36 0.63 3.68
CA SER A 74 15.73 -0.58 4.19
C SER A 74 16.72 -1.72 4.34
N GLU A 75 16.50 -2.57 5.35
CA GLU A 75 17.24 -3.83 5.56
C GLU A 75 16.64 -5.00 4.76
N MET A 76 15.46 -4.81 4.16
CA MET A 76 14.68 -5.87 3.51
C MET A 76 14.28 -5.52 2.08
N GLY A 77 14.94 -4.54 1.45
CA GLY A 77 14.63 -4.11 0.08
C GLY A 77 13.21 -3.56 -0.05
N ARG A 78 12.81 -2.63 0.82
CA ARG A 78 11.48 -2.00 0.72
C ARG A 78 11.46 -0.86 -0.28
N ASP A 79 10.31 -0.70 -0.93
CA ASP A 79 10.04 0.42 -1.84
C ASP A 79 8.57 0.86 -1.81
N ALA A 80 8.30 1.95 -2.52
CA ALA A 80 6.97 2.38 -2.89
C ALA A 80 6.79 2.31 -4.41
N LEU A 81 5.77 1.60 -4.85
CA LEU A 81 5.30 1.63 -6.23
C LEU A 81 4.18 2.68 -6.33
N VAL A 82 4.35 3.63 -7.24
CA VAL A 82 3.46 4.79 -7.41
C VAL A 82 2.89 4.79 -8.83
N VAL A 83 1.58 5.03 -8.93
CA VAL A 83 0.85 5.14 -10.20
C VAL A 83 -0.01 6.40 -10.19
N ASP A 84 0.12 7.24 -11.22
CA ASP A 84 -0.72 8.41 -11.42
C ASP A 84 -1.83 8.10 -12.43
N ILE A 85 -3.09 8.35 -12.03
CA ILE A 85 -4.29 8.17 -12.86
C ILE A 85 -4.89 9.56 -13.15
N PRO A 86 -4.87 10.02 -14.41
CA PRO A 86 -5.52 11.27 -14.80
C PRO A 86 -7.00 11.27 -14.45
N VAL A 87 -7.46 12.39 -13.91
CA VAL A 87 -8.88 12.65 -13.66
C VAL A 87 -9.33 13.71 -14.67
N SER A 88 -10.29 13.37 -15.52
CA SER A 88 -10.88 14.35 -16.44
C SER A 88 -11.83 15.26 -15.68
N GLU A 89 -11.67 16.57 -15.81
CA GLU A 89 -12.71 17.52 -15.40
C GLU A 89 -13.59 17.83 -16.61
N ASP A 90 -14.86 17.43 -16.53
CA ASP A 90 -15.90 18.07 -17.31
C ASP A 90 -16.08 19.49 -16.75
N HIS A 91 -15.74 20.49 -17.57
CA HIS A 91 -16.06 21.93 -17.40
C HIS A 91 -15.08 22.80 -16.59
N GLY A 92 -14.11 23.43 -17.28
CA GLY A 92 -13.39 24.61 -16.78
C GLY A 92 -12.39 25.19 -17.79
N PRO A 93 -12.35 26.52 -18.02
CA PRO A 93 -11.38 27.13 -18.94
C PRO A 93 -10.01 27.26 -18.27
N LYS A 94 -9.02 26.53 -18.81
CA LYS A 94 -7.60 26.33 -18.39
C LYS A 94 -7.33 24.98 -17.71
N GLU A 95 -7.06 24.02 -18.57
CA GLU A 95 -6.68 22.63 -18.35
C GLU A 95 -5.37 22.48 -17.52
N SER A 96 -5.42 22.64 -16.20
CA SER A 96 -4.40 22.02 -15.37
C SER A 96 -4.69 20.51 -15.34
N LYS A 97 -3.89 19.68 -16.03
CA LYS A 97 -4.02 18.22 -15.97
C LYS A 97 -3.95 17.77 -14.50
N ARG A 98 -5.03 17.17 -13.98
CA ARG A 98 -5.10 16.67 -12.60
C ARG A 98 -4.97 15.15 -12.60
N SER A 99 -4.32 14.62 -11.58
CA SER A 99 -4.17 13.17 -11.41
C SER A 99 -4.42 12.77 -9.95
N LEU A 100 -5.03 11.59 -9.78
CA LEU A 100 -5.05 10.87 -8.52
C LEU A 100 -3.78 10.01 -8.44
N ARG A 101 -3.08 10.08 -7.31
CA ARG A 101 -1.88 9.29 -7.07
C ARG A 101 -2.19 8.07 -6.21
N LEU A 102 -1.91 6.88 -6.73
CA LEU A 102 -1.99 5.63 -5.98
C LEU A 102 -0.58 5.21 -5.59
N CYS A 103 -0.41 4.74 -4.37
CA CYS A 103 0.84 4.19 -3.85
C CYS A 103 0.56 2.84 -3.19
N THR A 104 1.41 1.85 -3.45
CA THR A 104 1.42 0.58 -2.72
C THR A 104 2.82 0.38 -2.18
N THR A 105 2.90 -0.09 -0.95
CA THR A 105 4.17 -0.35 -0.31
C THR A 105 4.06 -1.55 0.62
N HIS A 106 5.22 -2.07 1.02
CA HIS A 106 5.36 -3.04 2.09
C HIS A 106 6.48 -2.50 2.99
N LEU A 107 6.10 -1.82 4.08
CA LEU A 107 7.04 -1.14 4.98
C LEU A 107 7.90 -2.15 5.75
N GLU A 108 8.99 -1.66 6.37
CA GLU A 108 9.95 -2.48 7.11
C GLU A 108 9.27 -3.42 8.11
N SER A 109 9.65 -4.69 8.11
CA SER A 109 9.05 -5.66 9.02
C SER A 109 9.77 -5.69 10.38
N LEU A 110 9.30 -6.58 11.26
CA LEU A 110 9.86 -6.85 12.60
C LEU A 110 9.74 -5.68 13.59
N TYR A 111 9.85 -5.99 14.88
CA TYR A 111 9.79 -4.97 15.94
C TYR A 111 10.97 -3.99 15.88
N THR A 112 12.14 -4.44 15.43
CA THR A 112 13.37 -3.62 15.33
C THR A 112 13.29 -2.58 14.22
N GLY A 113 12.47 -2.81 13.18
CA GLY A 113 12.32 -1.93 12.02
C GLY A 113 11.50 -0.66 12.24
N LYS A 114 11.04 -0.38 13.47
CA LYS A 114 10.11 0.73 13.79
C LYS A 114 10.57 2.10 13.28
N GLU A 115 11.84 2.44 13.50
CA GLU A 115 12.38 3.73 13.06
C GLU A 115 12.46 3.82 11.53
N LEU A 116 12.86 2.74 10.87
CA LEU A 116 12.88 2.66 9.41
C LEU A 116 11.46 2.75 8.84
N ARG A 117 10.49 2.00 9.38
CA ARG A 117 9.07 2.11 9.02
C ARG A 117 8.56 3.54 9.10
N PHE A 118 8.85 4.25 10.20
CA PHE A 118 8.39 5.62 10.36
C PHE A 118 8.98 6.54 9.29
N ARG A 119 10.29 6.44 9.01
CA ARG A 119 10.94 7.21 7.94
C ARG A 119 10.39 6.88 6.56
N GLN A 120 10.12 5.60 6.29
CA GLN A 120 9.51 5.15 5.05
C GLN A 120 8.10 5.73 4.89
N LEU A 121 7.29 5.74 5.96
CA LEU A 121 5.96 6.36 5.95
C LEU A 121 6.02 7.88 5.70
N VAL A 122 7.03 8.58 6.24
CA VAL A 122 7.29 9.99 5.91
C VAL A 122 7.60 10.15 4.42
N GLN A 123 8.44 9.29 3.84
CA GLN A 123 8.74 9.33 2.40
C GLN A 123 7.50 9.06 1.55
N VAL A 124 6.70 8.05 1.90
CA VAL A 124 5.39 7.77 1.26
C VAL A 124 4.50 9.01 1.28
N SER A 125 4.38 9.68 2.43
CA SER A 125 3.56 10.89 2.52
C SER A 125 4.08 12.01 1.61
N ALA A 126 5.40 12.20 1.55
CA ALA A 126 6.01 13.16 0.63
C ALA A 126 5.73 12.81 -0.83
N LEU A 127 5.77 11.52 -1.21
CA LEU A 127 5.42 11.05 -2.55
C LEU A 127 3.95 11.35 -2.90
N LEU A 128 3.02 11.11 -1.96
CA LEU A 128 1.60 11.40 -2.16
C LEU A 128 1.31 12.90 -2.32
N LYS A 129 2.03 13.74 -1.57
CA LYS A 129 1.84 15.21 -1.54
C LYS A 129 2.65 15.96 -2.59
N GLY A 130 3.64 15.30 -3.21
CA GLY A 130 4.52 15.89 -4.22
C GLY A 130 3.81 16.18 -5.54
N SER A 131 4.44 17.01 -6.38
CA SER A 131 3.98 17.28 -7.75
C SER A 131 4.49 16.23 -8.74
N SER A 132 3.73 15.97 -9.82
CA SER A 132 4.19 15.18 -10.98
C SER A 132 4.44 16.12 -12.16
N GLN A 133 5.35 15.77 -13.07
CA GLN A 133 5.82 16.57 -14.22
C GLN A 133 4.69 17.32 -14.96
N GLY A 134 4.39 18.56 -14.54
CA GLY A 134 3.33 19.38 -15.12
C GLY A 134 1.88 18.95 -14.81
N GLN A 135 1.68 17.93 -13.96
CA GLN A 135 0.36 17.49 -13.49
C GLN A 135 0.18 17.84 -12.01
N ARG A 136 -0.97 18.42 -11.69
CA ARG A 136 -1.36 18.68 -10.31
C ARG A 136 -1.93 17.41 -9.71
N ILE A 137 -1.30 16.89 -8.65
CA ILE A 137 -1.89 15.80 -7.87
C ILE A 137 -3.03 16.37 -7.04
N CYS A 138 -4.26 15.90 -7.29
CA CYS A 138 -5.45 16.39 -6.60
C CYS A 138 -5.77 15.59 -5.32
N GLY A 139 -5.23 14.39 -5.21
CA GLY A 139 -5.38 13.51 -4.05
C GLY A 139 -4.46 12.32 -4.17
N GLY A 140 -4.21 11.66 -3.04
CA GLY A 140 -3.34 10.51 -2.95
C GLY A 140 -3.96 9.42 -2.07
N LEU A 141 -3.78 8.15 -2.46
CA LEU A 141 -4.12 6.99 -1.65
C LEU A 141 -2.89 6.10 -1.55
N VAL A 142 -2.50 5.74 -0.33
CA VAL A 142 -1.54 4.67 -0.10
C VAL A 142 -2.24 3.48 0.54
N GLY A 143 -1.88 2.28 0.08
CA GLY A 143 -2.25 1.02 0.72
C GLY A 143 -1.09 0.04 0.72
N GLY A 144 -1.36 -1.17 1.19
CA GLY A 144 -0.39 -2.25 1.30
C GLY A 144 -0.14 -2.67 2.74
N ASP A 145 1.00 -3.31 2.97
CA ASP A 145 1.35 -3.79 4.29
C ASP A 145 2.20 -2.74 5.01
N MET A 146 1.57 -2.02 5.94
CA MET A 146 2.24 -0.99 6.74
C MET A 146 3.10 -1.59 7.85
N ASN A 147 3.04 -2.91 8.09
CA ASN A 147 3.74 -3.62 9.15
C ASN A 147 3.64 -2.89 10.51
N LEU A 148 2.44 -2.40 10.87
CA LEU A 148 2.22 -1.78 12.18
C LEU A 148 2.25 -2.88 13.25
N VAL A 149 3.44 -3.10 13.83
CA VAL A 149 3.67 -4.18 14.79
C VAL A 149 3.50 -3.68 16.23
N ASP A 150 4.00 -2.49 16.56
CA ASP A 150 3.96 -1.95 17.92
C ASP A 150 2.74 -1.00 18.09
N PRO A 151 1.94 -1.14 19.17
CA PRO A 151 0.80 -0.26 19.43
C PRO A 151 1.13 1.25 19.46
N SER A 152 2.36 1.62 19.80
CA SER A 152 2.82 3.02 19.79
C SER A 152 2.96 3.60 18.38
N GLU A 153 3.04 2.76 17.34
CA GLU A 153 3.10 3.20 15.95
C GLU A 153 1.73 3.55 15.37
N HIS A 154 0.66 3.19 16.07
CA HIS A 154 -0.71 3.38 15.64
C HIS A 154 -1.00 4.81 15.16
N ASN A 155 -0.48 5.81 15.86
CA ASN A 155 -0.70 7.23 15.53
C ASN A 155 0.37 7.83 14.60
N ASN A 156 1.31 7.04 14.09
CA ASN A 156 2.40 7.54 13.24
C ASN A 156 1.85 8.23 11.97
N HIS A 157 0.74 7.74 11.42
CA HIS A 157 0.10 8.37 10.26
C HIS A 157 -0.35 9.81 10.53
N ARG A 158 -0.75 10.12 11.77
CA ARG A 158 -1.18 11.47 12.21
C ARG A 158 -0.01 12.38 12.58
N ALA A 159 1.21 11.84 12.73
CA ALA A 159 2.38 12.64 13.12
C ALA A 159 2.59 13.80 12.12
N PRO A 160 3.00 15.01 12.55
CA PRO A 160 3.09 16.17 11.67
C PRO A 160 3.95 15.98 10.41
N ALA A 161 5.03 15.18 10.52
CA ALA A 161 5.89 14.85 9.38
C ALA A 161 5.22 13.93 8.35
N VAL A 162 4.24 13.12 8.79
CA VAL A 162 3.47 12.22 7.94
C VAL A 162 2.17 12.92 7.52
N GLY A 163 1.27 13.23 8.45
CA GLY A 163 0.02 13.94 8.20
C GLY A 163 -0.84 13.27 7.14
N LEU A 164 -1.01 11.95 7.26
CA LEU A 164 -1.96 11.14 6.51
C LEU A 164 -3.18 10.84 7.39
N LYS A 165 -4.26 10.41 6.75
CA LYS A 165 -5.48 9.94 7.43
C LYS A 165 -5.66 8.46 7.23
N ASP A 166 -6.11 7.77 8.26
CA ASP A 166 -6.52 6.37 8.16
C ASP A 166 -8.01 6.28 7.79
N VAL A 167 -8.32 5.64 6.65
CA VAL A 167 -9.70 5.44 6.18
C VAL A 167 -10.53 4.65 7.21
N TRP A 168 -9.91 3.74 7.96
CA TRP A 168 -10.56 2.96 9.00
C TRP A 168 -11.00 3.80 10.20
N GLU A 169 -10.21 4.81 10.59
CA GLU A 169 -10.35 5.51 11.87
C GLU A 169 -10.78 6.97 11.76
N ASP A 170 -10.25 7.69 10.77
CA ASP A 170 -10.40 9.14 10.66
C ASP A 170 -11.60 9.56 9.83
N GLU A 171 -12.15 8.63 9.05
CA GLU A 171 -13.40 8.82 8.32
C GLU A 171 -14.59 8.34 9.15
N THR A 172 -15.80 8.77 8.81
CA THR A 172 -17.01 8.23 9.45
C THR A 172 -17.45 6.96 8.75
N ALA A 173 -17.79 5.92 9.52
CA ALA A 173 -18.36 4.70 8.97
C ALA A 173 -19.60 5.03 8.14
N PRO A 174 -19.72 4.52 6.89
CA PRO A 174 -20.99 4.58 6.21
C PRO A 174 -22.04 3.89 7.09
N ALA A 175 -23.23 4.48 7.16
CA ALA A 175 -24.33 3.90 7.90
C ALA A 175 -24.50 2.43 7.45
N PRO A 176 -24.58 1.46 8.39
CA PRO A 176 -24.80 0.07 8.03
C PRO A 176 -26.03 0.00 7.12
N PRO A 177 -25.98 -0.73 6.00
CA PRO A 177 -27.15 -0.89 5.16
C PRO A 177 -28.31 -1.42 6.03
N VAL A 178 -29.47 -0.76 5.95
CA VAL A 178 -30.67 -1.20 6.67
C VAL A 178 -30.97 -2.62 6.20
N LEU A 179 -30.72 -3.59 7.09
CA LEU A 179 -30.95 -4.99 6.79
C LEU A 179 -32.44 -5.18 6.48
N LYS A 180 -32.74 -5.85 5.37
CA LYS A 180 -34.11 -6.26 5.06
C LYS A 180 -34.62 -7.19 6.17
N PRO A 181 -35.94 -7.31 6.38
CA PRO A 181 -36.49 -8.34 7.25
C PRO A 181 -35.86 -9.70 6.90
N PHE A 182 -35.41 -10.44 7.90
CA PHE A 182 -34.70 -11.75 7.81
C PHE A 182 -33.21 -11.74 7.45
N GLN A 183 -32.57 -10.59 7.19
CA GLN A 183 -31.10 -10.53 7.13
C GLN A 183 -30.50 -10.47 8.54
N LYS A 184 -29.63 -11.43 8.87
CA LYS A 184 -28.86 -11.43 10.12
C LYS A 184 -27.70 -10.46 10.02
N ASP A 185 -27.54 -9.63 11.03
CA ASP A 185 -26.33 -8.83 11.21
C ASP A 185 -25.14 -9.76 11.55
N ILE A 186 -24.26 -9.97 10.57
CA ILE A 186 -23.01 -10.72 10.76
C ILE A 186 -21.88 -9.86 11.35
N THR A 187 -22.10 -8.56 11.52
CA THR A 187 -21.13 -7.63 12.13
C THR A 187 -21.20 -7.64 13.67
N TYR A 188 -22.14 -8.39 14.26
CA TYR A 188 -22.36 -8.49 15.70
C TYR A 188 -22.44 -7.13 16.40
N GLY A 189 -23.08 -6.13 15.76
CA GLY A 189 -23.19 -4.77 16.29
C GLY A 189 -21.85 -4.03 16.45
N LYS A 190 -20.78 -4.48 15.77
CA LYS A 190 -19.44 -3.91 15.84
C LYS A 190 -18.95 -3.60 14.44
N ALA A 191 -19.45 -2.51 13.85
CA ALA A 191 -18.67 -1.79 12.86
C ALA A 191 -17.48 -1.18 13.62
N ARG A 192 -16.33 -1.87 13.61
CA ARG A 192 -15.13 -1.43 14.31
C ARG A 192 -14.20 -0.57 13.45
N GLY A 193 -14.72 -0.05 12.34
CA GLY A 193 -14.13 0.95 11.46
C GLY A 193 -14.74 0.84 10.06
N ASN A 194 -14.20 1.58 9.10
CA ASN A 194 -14.94 1.93 7.87
C ASN A 194 -14.53 1.15 6.62
N THR A 195 -13.63 0.18 6.74
CA THR A 195 -13.19 -0.66 5.63
C THR A 195 -13.84 -2.04 5.71
N TRP A 196 -14.08 -2.68 4.58
CA TRP A 196 -14.73 -4.00 4.58
C TRP A 196 -13.69 -5.06 5.00
N GLY A 197 -13.79 -5.59 6.23
CA GLY A 197 -12.90 -6.61 6.74
C GLY A 197 -13.45 -7.31 7.98
N SER A 198 -13.44 -8.65 7.97
CA SER A 198 -13.87 -9.49 9.10
C SER A 198 -12.72 -9.68 10.09
N GLU A 199 -12.86 -9.19 11.32
CA GLU A 199 -11.94 -9.55 12.41
C GLU A 199 -12.56 -10.65 13.29
N SER A 200 -11.91 -11.81 13.38
CA SER A 200 -12.25 -12.83 14.37
C SER A 200 -11.38 -12.66 15.61
N ARG A 201 -11.98 -12.25 16.73
CA ARG A 201 -11.29 -12.26 18.03
C ARG A 201 -11.18 -13.70 18.54
N ARG A 202 -10.06 -14.39 18.29
CA ARG A 202 -9.63 -15.48 19.19
C ARG A 202 -8.80 -14.89 20.32
N ARG A 203 -9.49 -14.44 21.38
CA ARG A 203 -8.86 -14.34 22.70
C ARG A 203 -8.50 -15.77 23.13
N ARG A 204 -7.22 -16.09 23.27
CA ARG A 204 -6.78 -17.24 24.05
C ARG A 204 -7.24 -17.01 25.49
N ALA A 205 -8.36 -17.61 25.87
CA ALA A 205 -8.67 -17.79 27.28
C ALA A 205 -7.71 -18.86 27.80
N ASN A 206 -6.79 -18.45 28.67
CA ASN A 206 -6.05 -19.37 29.52
C ASN A 206 -7.05 -20.10 30.42
N SER A 207 -7.43 -21.33 30.09
CA SER A 207 -8.00 -22.22 31.09
C SER A 207 -6.85 -22.76 31.95
N ARG A 208 -6.65 -22.13 33.12
CA ARG A 208 -6.01 -22.83 34.24
C ARG A 208 -6.95 -23.97 34.62
N ALA A 209 -6.56 -25.20 34.33
CA ALA A 209 -7.12 -26.36 34.99
C ALA A 209 -6.49 -26.45 36.38
N SER A 210 -7.29 -26.12 37.41
CA SER A 210 -7.07 -26.60 38.76
C SER A 210 -7.43 -28.09 38.78
N LEU A 211 -6.42 -28.92 39.03
CA LEU A 211 -6.59 -30.32 39.41
C LEU A 211 -7.00 -30.35 40.88
N ASP A 212 -8.20 -30.83 41.14
CA ASP A 212 -8.55 -31.56 42.36
C ASP A 212 -8.79 -33.03 41.96
#